data_AF-Q14MV9-F1
#
_entry.id   AF-Q14MV9-F1
#
_cell.length_a   1.000
_cell.length_b   1.000
_cell.length_c   1.000
_cell.angle_alpha   90.00
_cell.angle_beta   90.00
_cell.angle_gamma   90.00
#
_symmetry.space_group_name_H-M   'P 1'
#
loop_
_entity.id
_entity.type
_entity.pdbx_description
1 polymer ?
#
loop_
_entity_poly.entity_id
_entity_poly.type
_entity_poly.pdbx_seq_one_letter_code
_entity_poly.pdbx_strand_id
1 'polypeptide(L)' 'MKTLQDMIKDLTGITVEQDKISDYLESEKLDLRCVNLRCADLQGANLEGANLENACLLGVRITKKQLEQLIIIEENE' A
#
# COMPACT_ATOMS: atom_id res chain seq x y z
N MET A 1 -5.67 -7.81 12.17
CA MET A 1 -5.74 -6.91 11.01
C MET A 1 -4.34 -6.37 10.81
N LYS A 2 -3.70 -6.60 9.65
CA LYS A 2 -2.40 -5.98 9.36
C LYS A 2 -2.63 -4.51 9.02
N THR A 3 -1.92 -3.63 9.67
CA THR A 3 -1.92 -2.20 9.33
C THR A 3 -0.96 -1.94 8.16
N LEU A 4 -1.10 -0.80 7.50
CA LEU A 4 -0.14 -0.35 6.49
C LEU A 4 1.29 -0.27 7.07
N GLN A 5 1.39 0.05 8.37
CA GLN A 5 2.65 0.07 9.13
C GLN A 5 3.27 -1.33 9.24
N ASP A 6 2.45 -2.37 9.48
CA ASP A 6 2.90 -3.75 9.51
C ASP A 6 3.41 -4.19 8.15
N MET A 7 2.73 -3.77 7.07
CA MET A 7 3.18 -4.07 5.71
C MET A 7 4.48 -3.37 5.34
N ILE A 8 4.66 -2.11 5.74
CA ILE A 8 5.90 -1.37 5.49
C ILE A 8 7.07 -2.08 6.17
N LYS A 9 6.91 -2.50 7.43
CA LYS A 9 7.92 -3.28 8.15
C LYS A 9 8.26 -4.57 7.41
N ASP A 10 7.23 -5.30 6.94
CA ASP A 10 7.39 -6.58 6.25
C ASP A 10 8.04 -6.47 4.86
N LEU A 11 7.68 -5.45 4.08
CA LEU A 11 8.10 -5.29 2.67
C LEU A 11 9.42 -4.54 2.52
N THR A 12 9.70 -3.59 3.40
CA THR A 12 10.91 -2.73 3.31
C THR A 12 12.03 -3.17 4.25
N GLY A 13 11.72 -4.02 5.25
CA GLY A 13 12.66 -4.38 6.32
C GLY A 13 12.99 -3.20 7.24
N ILE A 14 12.31 -2.06 7.09
CA ILE A 14 12.55 -0.87 7.89
C ILE A 14 11.77 -0.99 9.21
N THR A 15 12.48 -0.97 10.33
CA THR A 15 11.88 -0.85 11.66
C THR A 15 12.02 0.60 12.13
N VAL A 16 10.89 1.32 12.18
CA VAL A 16 10.79 2.69 12.71
C VAL A 16 9.62 2.79 13.70
N GLU A 17 9.66 3.79 14.57
CA GLU A 17 8.61 4.06 15.56
C GLU A 17 7.25 4.28 14.89
N GLN A 18 6.18 3.78 15.51
CA GLN A 18 4.81 3.79 14.95
C GLN A 18 4.39 5.20 14.52
N ASP A 19 4.64 6.19 15.37
CA ASP A 19 4.26 7.58 15.16
C ASP A 19 5.00 8.19 13.95
N LYS A 20 6.27 7.84 13.76
CA LYS A 20 7.04 8.28 12.59
C LYS A 20 6.47 7.70 11.30
N ILE A 21 6.04 6.43 11.29
CA ILE A 21 5.40 5.86 10.10
C ILE A 21 4.07 6.56 9.84
N SER A 22 3.28 6.85 10.88
CA SER A 22 2.03 7.59 10.73
C SER A 22 2.26 8.95 10.07
N ASP A 23 3.25 9.71 10.54
CA ASP A 23 3.60 11.02 9.96
C ASP A 23 4.02 10.90 8.48
N TYR A 24 4.83 9.88 8.14
CA TYR A 24 5.20 9.59 6.75
C TYR A 24 3.98 9.27 5.87
N LEU A 25 3.02 8.53 6.42
CA LEU A 25 1.80 8.13 5.73
C LEU A 25 0.75 9.25 5.63
N GLU A 26 0.76 10.20 6.56
CA GLU A 26 -0.05 11.40 6.48
C GLU A 26 0.51 12.41 5.47
N SER A 27 1.84 12.49 5.32
CA SER A 27 2.47 13.49 4.45
C SER A 27 2.61 13.06 3.00
N GLU A 28 2.73 11.75 2.73
CA GLU A 28 3.11 11.23 1.42
C GLU A 28 2.17 10.11 0.96
N LYS A 29 1.88 10.11 -0.35
CA LYS A 29 1.17 9.01 -0.99
C LYS A 29 2.05 7.76 -0.94
N LEU A 30 1.48 6.62 -0.60
CA LEU A 30 2.25 5.38 -0.56
C LEU A 30 2.66 4.96 -1.97
N ASP A 31 3.96 5.07 -2.27
CA ASP A 31 4.56 4.58 -3.50
C ASP A 31 4.82 3.06 -3.39
N LEU A 32 3.94 2.28 -4.01
CA LEU A 32 4.04 0.82 -4.10
C LEU A 32 4.36 0.38 -5.53
N ARG A 33 4.94 1.27 -6.34
CA ARG A 33 5.32 0.93 -7.71
C ARG A 33 6.30 -0.23 -7.74
N CYS A 34 6.06 -1.16 -8.65
CA CYS A 34 6.89 -2.35 -8.86
C CYS A 34 7.04 -3.27 -7.62
N VAL A 35 6.25 -3.08 -6.55
CA VAL A 35 6.33 -3.90 -5.34
C VAL A 35 5.68 -5.26 -5.58
N ASN A 36 6.30 -6.32 -5.07
CA ASN A 36 5.70 -7.65 -5.06
C ASN A 36 4.73 -7.80 -3.87
N LEU A 37 3.42 -7.62 -4.13
CA LEU A 37 2.35 -7.77 -3.15
C LEU A 37 1.63 -9.12 -3.27
N ARG A 38 2.25 -10.12 -3.89
CA ARG A 38 1.61 -11.43 -4.12
C ARG A 38 1.07 -12.03 -2.82
N CYS A 39 -0.21 -12.39 -2.82
CA CYS A 39 -0.94 -12.95 -1.68
C CYS A 39 -0.97 -12.05 -0.43
N ALA A 40 -0.68 -10.75 -0.54
CA ALA A 40 -0.74 -9.83 0.59
C ALA A 40 -2.20 -9.63 1.05
N ASP A 41 -2.41 -9.68 2.37
CA ASP A 41 -3.69 -9.29 2.96
C ASP A 41 -3.66 -7.80 3.32
N LEU A 42 -4.30 -7.00 2.48
CA LEU A 42 -4.37 -5.55 2.63
C LEU A 42 -5.68 -5.10 3.29
N GLN A 43 -6.56 -6.02 3.71
CA GLN A 43 -7.87 -5.64 4.23
C GLN A 43 -7.76 -4.73 5.46
N GLY A 44 -8.37 -3.54 5.37
CA GLY A 44 -8.36 -2.54 6.43
C GLY A 44 -7.17 -1.56 6.38
N ALA A 45 -6.26 -1.73 5.42
CA ALA A 45 -5.19 -0.77 5.15
C ALA A 45 -5.75 0.52 4.53
N ASN A 46 -5.24 1.69 4.93
CA ASN A 46 -5.54 2.93 4.23
C ASN A 46 -4.72 3.00 2.94
N LEU A 47 -5.36 2.85 1.79
CA LEU A 47 -4.71 2.91 0.48
C LEU A 47 -5.00 4.22 -0.27
N GLU A 48 -5.51 5.22 0.45
CA GLU A 48 -5.85 6.53 -0.13
C GLU A 48 -4.63 7.15 -0.82
N GLY A 49 -4.75 7.36 -2.12
CA GLY A 49 -3.69 7.96 -2.91
C GLY A 49 -2.51 7.03 -3.21
N ALA A 50 -2.58 5.73 -2.88
CA ALA A 50 -1.49 4.80 -3.14
C ALA A 50 -1.28 4.57 -4.65
N ASN A 51 -0.02 4.55 -5.06
CA ASN A 51 0.39 4.24 -6.43
C ASN A 51 0.78 2.76 -6.52
N LEU A 52 0.02 1.97 -7.29
CA LEU A 52 0.26 0.53 -7.52
C LEU A 52 0.75 0.22 -8.94
N GLU A 53 1.30 1.20 -9.67
CA GLU A 53 1.81 1.00 -11.03
C GLU A 53 2.79 -0.17 -11.06
N ASN A 54 2.61 -1.09 -12.00
CA ASN A 54 3.49 -2.24 -12.17
C ASN A 54 3.64 -3.16 -10.92
N ALA A 55 2.80 -3.02 -9.88
CA ALA A 55 2.84 -3.87 -8.70
C ALA A 55 2.29 -5.28 -8.99
N CYS A 56 2.88 -6.31 -8.38
CA CYS A 56 2.34 -7.67 -8.51
C CYS A 56 1.18 -7.87 -7.53
N LEU A 57 -0.06 -7.73 -8.01
CA LEU A 57 -1.29 -7.83 -7.21
C LEU A 57 -1.92 -9.24 -7.20
N LEU A 58 -1.20 -10.26 -7.66
CA LEU A 58 -1.72 -11.62 -7.76
C LEU A 58 -2.18 -12.14 -6.38
N GLY A 59 -3.48 -12.41 -6.24
CA GLY A 59 -4.05 -12.93 -5.00
C GLY A 59 -4.10 -11.93 -3.84
N VAL A 60 -3.92 -10.64 -4.10
CA VAL A 60 -4.09 -9.58 -3.09
C VAL A 60 -5.52 -9.56 -2.58
N ARG A 61 -5.69 -9.42 -1.27
CA ARG A 61 -7.01 -9.25 -0.64
C ARG A 61 -7.21 -7.79 -0.26
N ILE A 62 -8.15 -7.12 -0.93
CA ILE A 62 -8.59 -5.75 -0.64
C ILE A 62 -10.12 -5.69 -0.54
N THR A 63 -10.64 -4.67 0.14
CA THR A 63 -12.08 -4.38 0.20
C THR A 63 -12.51 -3.46 -0.95
N LYS A 64 -13.81 -3.43 -1.27
CA LYS A 64 -14.37 -2.53 -2.30
C LYS A 64 -14.04 -1.05 -2.02
N LYS A 65 -14.15 -0.62 -0.77
CA LYS A 65 -13.81 0.76 -0.35
C LYS A 65 -12.35 1.10 -0.64
N GLN A 66 -11.45 0.15 -0.45
CA GLN A 66 -10.02 0.36 -0.73
C GLN A 66 -9.73 0.45 -2.23
N LEU A 67 -10.49 -0.23 -3.07
CA LEU A 67 -10.37 -0.08 -4.52
C LEU A 67 -10.66 1.37 -4.97
N GLU A 68 -11.64 2.02 -4.33
CA GLU A 68 -12.01 3.42 -4.58
C GLU A 68 -10.96 4.43 -4.08
N GLN A 69 -10.07 4.00 -3.19
CA GLN A 69 -8.99 4.83 -2.63
C GLN A 69 -7.72 4.85 -3.49
N LEU A 70 -7.58 3.87 -4.39
CA LEU A 70 -6.42 3.74 -5.25
C LEU A 70 -6.40 4.82 -6.33
N ILE A 71 -5.20 5.27 -6.68
CA ILE A 71 -5.03 6.14 -7.85
C ILE A 71 -5.08 5.25 -9.09
N ILE A 72 -5.98 5.59 -10.02
CA ILE A 72 -5.96 5.04 -11.38
C ILE A 72 -4.77 5.70 -12.08
N ILE A 73 -3.85 4.88 -12.54
CA ILE A 73 -2.68 5.32 -13.29
C ILE A 73 -2.92 4.75 -14.68
N GLU A 74 -3.42 5.60 -15.57
CA GLU A 74 -3.56 5.25 -16.97
C GLU A 74 -2.15 5.20 -17.58
N GLU A 75 -1.74 4.04 -18.08
CA GLU A 75 -0.65 4.00 -19.05
C GLU A 75 -1.19 4.65 -20.33
N ASN A 76 -0.77 5.88 -20.61
CA ASN A 76 -0.96 6.46 -21.93
C ASN A 76 -0.12 5.64 -22.92
N GLU A 77 -0.78 4.82 -23.73
CA GLU A 77 -0.22 4.30 -24.99
C GLU A 77 -0.03 5.43 -26.02
#